data_AF-A0A1W1BBK8-F1
#
_entry.id   AF-A0A1W1BBK8-F1
#
_cell.length_a   1.000
_cell.length_b   1.000
_cell.length_c   1.000
_cell.angle_alpha   90.00
_cell.angle_beta   90.00
_cell.angle_gamma   90.00
#
_symmetry.space_group_name_H-M   'P 1'
#
loop_
_entity.id
_entity.type
_entity.pdbx_description
1 polymer ?
#
loop_
_entity_poly.entity_id
_entity_poly.type
_entity_poly.pdbx_seq_one_letter_code
_entity_poly.pdbx_strand_id
1 'polypeptide(L)'
;MKYFYLIIGVIFIGCNSRTITVETPKANSVKSNRVVVEQKPVIVEEEVVVEEPKVTKSIKSDVPPKCAMWSDGCNICTRMNSTKASCTTYPACHNRLLSCLQWN
;
A
#
# COMPACT_ATOMS: atom_id res chain seq x y z
N MET A 1 22.77 39.23 -6.64
CA MET A 1 21.95 38.23 -7.37
C MET A 1 22.84 37.25 -8.13
N LYS A 2 23.66 36.43 -7.46
CA LYS A 2 24.70 35.60 -8.11
C LYS A 2 24.91 34.20 -7.50
N TYR A 3 23.96 33.74 -6.68
CA TYR A 3 24.07 32.45 -5.97
C TYR A 3 22.87 31.51 -6.19
N PHE A 4 21.98 31.81 -7.13
CA PHE A 4 20.79 30.98 -7.38
C PHE A 4 21.06 29.71 -8.21
N TYR A 5 22.23 29.58 -8.84
CA TYR A 5 22.55 28.47 -9.74
C TYR A 5 23.33 27.30 -9.10
N LEU A 6 23.67 27.37 -7.82
CA LEU A 6 24.42 26.29 -7.14
C LEU A 6 23.54 25.28 -6.38
N ILE A 7 22.21 25.47 -6.35
CA ILE A 7 21.29 24.61 -5.58
C ILE A 7 20.70 23.47 -6.45
N ILE A 8 20.85 23.52 -7.77
CA ILE A 8 20.28 22.53 -8.71
C ILE A 8 21.15 21.24 -8.80
N GLY A 9 22.32 21.21 -8.16
CA GLY A 9 23.32 20.14 -8.30
C GLY A 9 23.31 19.02 -7.25
N VAL A 10 22.25 18.86 -6.43
CA VAL A 10 22.27 17.89 -5.29
C VAL A 10 21.10 16.88 -5.31
N ILE A 11 20.38 16.75 -6.43
CA ILE A 11 19.20 15.87 -6.54
C ILE A 11 19.50 14.61 -7.39
N PHE A 12 20.61 13.89 -7.18
CA PHE A 12 20.85 12.59 -7.84
C PHE A 12 21.80 11.68 -7.05
N ILE A 13 21.44 11.32 -5.82
CA ILE A 13 22.06 10.21 -5.05
C ILE A 13 20.95 9.64 -4.15
N GLY A 14 20.45 8.42 -4.23
CA GLY A 14 20.67 7.27 -5.08
C GLY A 14 19.69 6.18 -4.61
N CYS A 15 18.75 5.76 -5.46
CA CYS A 15 17.86 4.62 -5.14
C CYS A 15 18.61 3.32 -5.43
N ASN A 16 19.01 2.60 -4.38
CA ASN A 16 19.60 1.26 -4.47
C ASN A 16 18.48 0.21 -4.39
N SER A 17 17.91 -0.15 -5.54
CA SER A 17 16.84 -1.15 -5.65
C SER A 17 17.42 -2.55 -5.47
N ARG A 18 17.17 -3.18 -4.32
CA ARG A 18 17.47 -4.60 -4.08
C ARG A 18 16.40 -5.46 -4.75
N THR A 19 16.78 -6.16 -5.81
CA THR A 19 16.00 -7.25 -6.42
C THR A 19 16.03 -8.46 -5.50
N ILE A 20 14.87 -8.82 -4.94
CA ILE A 20 14.69 -10.07 -4.18
C ILE A 20 14.13 -11.11 -5.15
N THR A 21 14.95 -12.09 -5.51
CA THR A 21 14.55 -13.30 -6.23
C THR A 21 13.87 -14.25 -5.26
N VAL A 22 12.56 -14.47 -5.40
CA VAL A 22 11.84 -15.50 -4.64
C VAL A 22 12.05 -16.83 -5.35
N GLU A 23 12.89 -17.68 -4.76
CA GLU A 23 13.01 -19.09 -5.12
C GLU A 23 11.73 -19.83 -4.73
N THR A 24 11.07 -20.45 -5.70
CA THR A 24 9.91 -21.32 -5.48
C THR A 24 10.37 -22.75 -5.17
N PRO A 25 10.04 -23.34 -4.02
CA PRO A 25 10.27 -24.76 -3.77
C PRO A 25 9.19 -25.64 -4.43
N LYS A 26 9.59 -26.27 -5.53
CA LYS A 26 9.38 -27.67 -5.95
C LYS A 26 8.12 -28.41 -5.40
N ALA A 27 7.14 -28.62 -6.28
CA ALA A 27 6.16 -29.71 -6.14
C ALA A 27 6.19 -30.60 -7.39
N ASN A 28 6.38 -31.90 -7.15
CA ASN A 28 6.52 -32.98 -8.11
C ASN A 28 5.30 -33.13 -9.04
N SER A 29 5.52 -33.46 -10.32
CA SER A 29 4.85 -34.60 -10.97
C SER A 29 5.33 -34.85 -12.41
N VAL A 30 5.77 -36.10 -12.63
CA VAL A 30 5.41 -36.99 -13.76
C VAL A 30 5.57 -36.45 -15.19
N LYS A 31 6.60 -36.98 -15.88
CA LYS A 31 6.69 -37.13 -17.34
C LYS A 31 5.45 -37.86 -17.86
N SER A 32 4.74 -37.32 -18.85
CA SER A 32 4.54 -37.98 -20.16
C SER A 32 3.56 -37.22 -21.06
N ASN A 33 3.95 -37.19 -22.33
CA ASN A 33 3.21 -36.89 -23.56
C ASN A 33 3.00 -35.43 -24.02
N ARG A 34 3.51 -35.25 -25.24
CA ARG A 34 3.69 -34.09 -26.09
C ARG A 34 2.47 -33.95 -27.00
N VAL A 35 1.77 -32.83 -26.90
CA VAL A 35 0.95 -32.29 -27.99
C VAL A 35 1.37 -30.83 -28.14
N VAL A 36 2.09 -30.52 -29.22
CA VAL A 36 2.52 -29.16 -29.55
C VAL A 36 1.30 -28.46 -30.15
N VAL A 37 0.56 -27.73 -29.32
CA VAL A 37 -0.42 -26.75 -29.78
C VAL A 37 0.27 -25.39 -29.72
N GLU A 38 0.52 -24.80 -30.88
CA GLU A 38 1.09 -23.47 -31.01
C GLU A 38 0.03 -22.44 -30.59
N GLN A 39 0.00 -22.12 -29.30
CA GLN A 39 -0.83 -21.06 -28.75
C GLN A 39 -0.03 -19.74 -28.77
N LYS A 40 -0.49 -18.80 -29.60
CA LYS A 40 -0.01 -17.42 -29.60
C LYS A 40 -0.29 -16.81 -28.21
N PRO A 41 0.72 -16.37 -27.44
CA PRO A 41 0.48 -15.86 -26.09
C PRO A 41 -0.19 -14.49 -26.19
N VAL A 42 -1.45 -14.42 -25.74
CA VAL A 42 -2.11 -13.16 -25.40
C VAL A 42 -1.59 -12.78 -24.02
N ILE A 43 -0.69 -11.79 -23.97
CA ILE A 43 -0.17 -11.23 -22.74
C ILE A 43 -1.29 -10.37 -22.14
N VAL A 44 -1.99 -10.92 -21.16
CA VAL A 44 -2.94 -10.16 -20.33
C VAL A 44 -2.12 -9.53 -19.22
N GLU A 45 -1.89 -8.23 -19.31
CA GLU A 45 -1.33 -7.44 -18.21
C GLU A 45 -2.41 -7.31 -17.12
N GLU A 46 -2.42 -8.27 -16.20
CA GLU A 46 -3.24 -8.18 -15.00
C GLU A 46 -2.56 -7.21 -14.03
N GLU A 47 -3.11 -6.00 -13.92
CA GLU A 47 -2.67 -5.00 -12.94
C GLU A 47 -2.90 -5.57 -11.53
N VAL A 48 -1.82 -6.01 -10.88
CA VAL A 48 -1.87 -6.49 -9.49
C VAL A 48 -2.12 -5.29 -8.58
N VAL A 49 -3.39 -5.05 -8.24
CA VAL A 49 -3.80 -4.09 -7.21
C VAL A 49 -3.37 -4.66 -5.86
N VAL A 50 -2.21 -4.23 -5.36
CA VAL A 50 -1.75 -4.56 -4.01
C VAL A 50 -2.64 -3.81 -3.02
N GLU A 51 -3.72 -4.45 -2.55
CA GLU A 51 -4.57 -3.87 -1.51
C GLU A 51 -3.76 -3.71 -0.21
N GLU A 52 -3.60 -2.46 0.25
CA GLU A 52 -2.97 -2.18 1.53
C GLU A 52 -3.70 -2.90 2.68
N PRO A 53 -2.97 -3.46 3.67
CA PRO A 53 -3.58 -4.18 4.77
C PRO A 53 -4.41 -3.23 5.63
N LYS A 54 -5.74 -3.39 5.57
CA LYS A 54 -6.69 -2.69 6.44
C LYS A 54 -7.14 -3.61 7.57
N VAL A 55 -7.21 -3.05 8.78
CA VAL A 55 -7.66 -3.75 9.99
C VAL A 55 -8.87 -3.06 10.59
N THR A 56 -9.78 -3.85 11.15
CA THR A 56 -10.98 -3.33 11.82
C THR A 56 -10.64 -2.92 13.24
N LYS A 57 -10.81 -1.63 13.57
CA LYS A 57 -10.59 -1.04 14.90
C LYS A 57 -11.90 -0.52 15.49
N SER A 58 -11.96 -0.38 16.82
CA SER A 58 -13.04 0.36 17.48
C SER A 58 -12.84 1.87 17.34
N ILE A 59 -13.93 2.60 17.17
CA ILE A 59 -13.95 4.05 17.10
C ILE A 59 -13.73 4.59 18.52
N LYS A 60 -12.73 5.46 18.65
CA LYS A 60 -12.44 6.17 19.89
C LYS A 60 -13.43 7.33 20.07
N SER A 61 -13.67 7.73 21.31
CA SER A 61 -14.65 8.78 21.66
C SER A 61 -14.26 10.18 21.20
N ASP A 62 -12.99 10.40 20.88
CA ASP A 62 -12.46 11.64 20.31
C ASP A 62 -12.81 11.81 18.81
N VAL A 63 -13.24 10.75 18.12
CA VAL A 63 -13.70 10.81 16.73
C VAL A 63 -15.16 11.29 16.70
N PRO A 64 -15.45 12.44 16.06
CA PRO A 64 -16.83 12.92 15.94
C PRO A 64 -17.74 11.91 15.22
N PRO A 65 -19.01 11.76 15.63
CA PRO A 65 -19.93 10.78 15.05
C PRO A 65 -20.21 11.01 13.56
N LYS A 66 -20.14 12.27 13.11
CA LYS A 66 -20.32 12.66 11.70
C LYS A 66 -19.05 12.56 10.86
N CYS A 67 -17.92 12.21 11.45
CA CYS A 67 -16.69 12.03 10.69
C CYS A 67 -16.70 10.65 10.01
N ALA A 68 -16.79 10.64 8.68
CA ALA A 68 -16.76 9.43 7.86
C ALA A 68 -15.34 8.89 7.69
N MET A 69 -14.35 9.78 7.60
CA MET A 69 -12.94 9.40 7.48
C MET A 69 -12.07 10.31 8.32
N TRP A 70 -11.10 9.74 9.05
CA TRP A 70 -10.16 10.49 9.87
C TRP A 70 -8.77 9.90 9.79
N SER A 71 -7.77 10.72 10.10
CA SER A 71 -6.43 10.26 10.43
C SER A 71 -6.28 10.21 11.95
N ASP A 72 -5.63 9.17 12.47
CA ASP A 72 -5.15 9.12 13.85
C ASP A 72 -3.70 9.63 13.99
N GLY A 73 -3.19 10.28 12.93
CA GLY A 73 -1.81 10.76 12.78
C GLY A 73 -0.91 9.82 11.98
N CYS A 74 -1.28 8.54 11.90
CA CYS A 74 -0.46 7.50 11.28
C CYS A 74 -1.25 6.69 10.26
N ASN A 75 -2.48 6.35 10.64
CA ASN A 75 -3.38 5.53 9.88
C ASN A 75 -4.53 6.39 9.38
N ILE A 76 -5.04 6.04 8.21
CA ILE A 76 -6.30 6.56 7.70
C ILE A 76 -7.37 5.53 8.03
N CYS A 77 -8.44 6.01 8.67
CA CYS A 77 -9.57 5.22 9.11
C CYS A 77 -10.84 5.69 8.39
N THR A 78 -11.65 4.72 7.96
CA THR A 78 -12.98 4.94 7.39
C THR A 78 -14.03 4.32 8.30
N ARG A 79 -15.06 5.10 8.64
CA ARG A 79 -16.20 4.67 9.45
C ARG A 79 -16.95 3.56 8.73
N MET A 80 -17.17 2.44 9.42
CA MET A 80 -18.02 1.35 8.92
C MET A 80 -19.41 1.40 9.57
N ASN A 81 -19.45 1.71 10.86
CA ASN A 81 -20.70 1.87 11.62
C ASN A 81 -20.50 2.85 12.80
N SER A 82 -21.39 2.84 13.78
CA SER A 82 -21.31 3.71 14.96
C SER A 82 -20.08 3.43 15.85
N THR A 83 -19.53 2.21 15.84
CA THR A 83 -18.50 1.75 16.79
C THR A 83 -17.24 1.18 16.14
N LYS A 84 -17.23 0.89 14.84
CA LYS A 84 -16.14 0.23 14.11
C LYS A 84 -15.69 1.02 12.89
N ALA A 85 -14.39 0.96 12.63
CA ALA A 85 -13.71 1.60 11.51
C ALA A 85 -12.73 0.63 10.85
N SER A 86 -12.54 0.78 9.54
CA SER A 86 -11.47 0.12 8.79
C SER A 86 -10.29 1.07 8.69
N CYS A 87 -9.12 0.69 9.19
CA CYS A 87 -7.95 1.55 9.25
C CYS A 87 -6.75 0.90 8.57
N THR A 88 -5.90 1.69 7.94
CA THR A 88 -4.55 1.24 7.57
C THR A 88 -3.72 0.91 8.83
N THR A 89 -2.61 0.19 8.65
CA THR A 89 -1.71 -0.19 9.75
C THR A 89 -0.27 0.13 9.40
N TYR A 90 0.23 1.25 9.92
CA TYR A 90 1.64 1.62 9.85
C TYR A 90 2.27 1.60 11.26
N PRO A 91 3.26 0.71 11.51
CA PRO A 91 3.82 0.52 12.85
C PRO A 91 4.77 1.64 13.30
N ALA A 92 5.42 2.34 12.37
CA ALA A 92 6.37 3.40 12.68
C ALA A 92 5.68 4.77 12.64
N CYS A 93 5.36 5.33 13.81
CA CYS A 93 4.77 6.67 13.87
C CYS A 93 5.02 7.35 15.21
N HIS A 94 5.46 8.62 15.17
CA HIS A 94 5.86 9.38 16.34
C HIS A 94 4.87 10.48 16.75
N ASN A 95 3.85 10.79 15.93
CA ASN A 95 2.88 11.85 16.22
C ASN A 95 1.45 11.39 15.93
N ARG A 96 0.67 11.10 16.97
CA ARG A 96 -0.75 10.73 16.85
C ARG A 96 -1.63 11.95 17.04
N LEU A 97 -1.86 12.69 15.96
CA LEU A 97 -2.82 13.79 15.96
C LEU A 97 -4.08 13.35 15.23
N LEU A 98 -5.21 13.39 15.93
CA LEU A 98 -6.50 13.08 15.34
C LEU A 98 -6.99 14.25 14.48
N SER A 99 -7.34 13.96 13.23
CA SER A 99 -7.96 14.94 12.33
C SER A 99 -9.04 14.30 11.48
N CYS A 100 -10.22 14.91 11.44
CA CYS A 100 -11.26 14.50 10.50
C CYS A 100 -10.87 14.93 9.08
N LEU A 101 -10.94 14.00 8.14
CA LEU A 101 -10.63 14.21 6.73
C LEU A 101 -11.91 14.41 5.91
N GLN A 102 -13.00 13.73 6.29
CA GLN A 102 -14.29 13.81 5.59
C GLN A 102 -15.47 13.72 6.57
N TRP A 103 -16.41 14.65 6.40
CA TRP A 103 -17.69 14.68 7.12
C TRP A 103 -18.81 14.06 6.29
N ASN A 104 -19.82 13.52 6.98
CA ASN A 104 -21.05 12.96 6.42
C ASN A 104 -22.29 13.77 6.83
#